data_AF-A0A7W0VQN3-F1
#
_entry.id   AF-A0A7W0VQN3-F1
#
_cell.length_a   1.000
_cell.length_b   1.000
_cell.length_c   1.000
_cell.angle_alpha   90.00
_cell.angle_beta   90.00
_cell.angle_gamma   90.00
#
_symmetry.space_group_name_H-M   'P 1'
#
loop_
_entity.id
_entity.type
_entity.pdbx_description
1 polymer ?
#
loop_
_entity_poly.entity_id
_entity_poly.type
_entity_poly.pdbx_seq_one_letter_code
_entity_poly.pdbx_strand_id
1 'polypeptide(L)'
;MNRISERAGALGLFATANALADAKIDPNMAPKDPRLTEKPGADIKRIFGQMARRGHDPQLVGALRAKLEKRPFERALVAVDVLAQSIWSPRDPLLAQLRADAETLGDVRPPANDVGIDLNAHPAVALLERFARTPEIGRAGEIELLAYAYEQHLGVFAELHHRGDDLLARQGTRDSIQAFARLASLARLPTLASIYFDFLQRGLSWPEVAFDLCETLFDAGVPHKIPGSALQGVDVSKREQRDVAEYCALRAHIALGDTGSANALFLQSMEQRPRWSGMSSPKVDVVSAHLGLLYDHGESALARVEAACTVEPLWRYAAMVRAIVASKRAPNRARELWHAHLAAFGNDFDCTFTVIRLVPEAVKRDVARFLCREAFHLPHEPAPWKLLGALFGVDDAVRDEIEARLGAQSA
;
A
#
# COMPACT_ATOMS: atom_id res chain seq x y z
N MET A 1 24.47 13.75 10.71
CA MET A 1 24.13 12.34 11.00
C MET A 1 22.64 12.16 10.70
N ASN A 2 22.28 11.08 9.99
CA ASN A 2 20.91 10.84 9.53
C ASN A 2 20.02 10.46 10.73
N ARG A 3 18.84 11.09 10.90
CA ARG A 3 17.88 10.78 11.99
C ARG A 3 17.51 9.29 12.05
N ILE A 4 17.58 8.61 10.91
CA ILE A 4 17.34 7.16 10.80
C ILE A 4 18.46 6.37 11.48
N SER A 5 19.73 6.72 11.23
CA SER A 5 20.90 6.07 11.85
C SER A 5 20.97 6.32 13.36
N GLU A 6 20.63 7.53 13.82
CA GLU A 6 20.53 7.85 15.26
C GLU A 6 19.44 7.02 15.95
N ARG A 7 18.27 6.89 15.30
CA ARG A 7 17.16 6.06 15.79
C ARG A 7 17.50 4.57 15.78
N ALA A 8 18.22 4.10 14.76
CA ALA A 8 18.69 2.71 14.70
C ALA A 8 19.72 2.39 15.80
N GLY A 9 20.64 3.33 16.08
CA GLY A 9 21.61 3.21 17.15
C GLY A 9 20.99 3.22 18.54
N ALA A 10 20.06 4.13 18.80
CA ALA A 10 19.33 4.19 20.06
C ALA A 10 18.50 2.92 20.34
N LEU A 11 18.16 2.16 19.29
CA LEU A 11 17.40 0.92 19.37
C LEU A 11 18.28 -0.34 19.38
N GLY A 12 19.60 -0.20 19.47
CA GLY A 12 20.55 -1.33 19.54
C GLY A 12 20.69 -2.13 18.24
N LEU A 13 20.21 -1.59 17.11
CA LEU A 13 20.19 -2.31 15.84
C LEU A 13 21.59 -2.50 15.22
N PHE A 14 22.57 -1.67 15.58
CA PHE A 14 23.96 -1.85 15.11
C PHE A 14 24.61 -3.12 15.66
N ALA A 15 24.25 -3.55 16.88
CA ALA A 15 24.71 -4.84 17.41
C ALA A 15 24.11 -6.01 16.61
N THR A 16 22.83 -5.92 16.26
CA THR A 16 22.17 -6.86 15.34
C THR A 16 22.84 -6.82 13.96
N ALA A 17 23.14 -5.65 13.40
CA ALA A 17 23.78 -5.52 12.10
C ALA A 17 25.19 -6.15 12.07
N ASN A 18 26.01 -5.94 13.09
CA ASN A 18 27.32 -6.59 13.21
C ASN A 18 27.17 -8.12 13.26
N ALA A 19 26.22 -8.64 14.05
CA ALA A 19 25.92 -10.07 14.09
C ALA A 19 25.40 -10.64 12.76
N LEU A 20 24.78 -9.81 11.91
CA LEU A 20 24.31 -10.18 10.57
C LEU A 20 25.43 -10.11 9.53
N ALA A 21 26.32 -9.12 9.61
CA ALA A 21 27.52 -9.01 8.77
C ALA A 21 28.46 -10.20 8.98
N ASP A 22 28.67 -10.59 10.25
CA ASP A 22 29.50 -11.75 10.61
C ASP A 22 28.90 -13.08 10.13
N ALA A 23 27.57 -13.14 9.99
CA ALA A 23 26.86 -14.35 9.58
C ALA A 23 27.02 -14.70 8.09
N LYS A 24 27.73 -13.89 7.28
CA LYS A 24 27.95 -14.10 5.83
C LYS A 24 26.68 -14.58 5.12
N ILE A 25 25.64 -13.75 5.14
CA ILE A 25 24.32 -14.10 4.60
C ILE A 25 24.41 -14.33 3.09
N ASP A 26 24.49 -15.60 2.67
CA ASP A 26 24.35 -16.00 1.28
C ASP A 26 22.86 -15.89 0.88
N PRO A 27 22.49 -15.02 -0.07
CA PRO A 27 21.12 -14.89 -0.54
C PRO A 27 20.57 -16.20 -1.13
N ASN A 28 21.44 -17.12 -1.58
CA ASN A 28 21.03 -18.44 -2.09
C ASN A 28 20.65 -19.43 -0.99
N MET A 29 20.95 -19.13 0.29
CA MET A 29 20.52 -19.96 1.42
C MET A 29 19.07 -19.72 1.83
N ALA A 30 18.45 -18.62 1.42
CA ALA A 30 17.02 -18.40 1.65
C ALA A 30 16.19 -19.20 0.61
N PRO A 31 15.04 -19.79 0.99
CA PRO A 31 14.19 -20.48 0.03
C PRO A 31 13.80 -19.55 -1.12
N LYS A 32 14.00 -20.01 -2.36
CA LYS A 32 13.56 -19.30 -3.57
C LYS A 32 12.03 -19.14 -3.51
N ASP A 33 11.55 -17.90 -3.61
CA ASP A 33 10.12 -17.62 -3.76
C ASP A 33 9.79 -17.61 -5.27
N PRO A 34 9.15 -18.67 -5.82
CA PRO A 34 8.95 -18.81 -7.26
C PRO A 34 8.10 -17.69 -7.87
N ARG A 35 7.30 -17.00 -7.04
CA ARG A 35 6.46 -15.87 -7.46
C ARG A 35 7.28 -14.65 -7.86
N LEU A 36 8.50 -14.51 -7.35
CA LEU A 36 9.39 -13.39 -7.69
C LEU A 36 9.90 -13.46 -9.13
N THR A 37 9.92 -14.65 -9.73
CA THR A 37 10.43 -14.89 -11.08
C THR A 37 9.34 -15.27 -12.08
N GLU A 38 8.06 -15.22 -11.68
CA GLU A 38 6.95 -15.55 -12.58
C GLU A 38 6.89 -14.56 -13.75
N LYS A 39 6.54 -15.03 -14.95
CA LYS A 39 6.31 -14.14 -16.08
C LYS A 39 5.11 -13.21 -15.81
N PRO A 40 5.11 -11.98 -16.35
CA PRO A 40 3.95 -11.10 -16.26
C PRO A 40 2.68 -11.78 -16.75
N GLY A 41 1.58 -11.57 -16.02
CA GLY A 41 0.26 -12.07 -16.38
C GLY A 41 -0.26 -11.55 -17.72
N ALA A 42 -1.22 -12.27 -18.30
CA ALA A 42 -1.81 -11.90 -19.60
C ALA A 42 -2.78 -10.71 -19.52
N ASP A 43 -3.37 -10.47 -18.35
CA ASP A 43 -4.37 -9.44 -18.09
C ASP A 43 -3.98 -8.53 -16.90
N ILE A 44 -4.61 -7.35 -16.81
CA ILE A 44 -4.30 -6.33 -15.81
C ILE A 44 -4.51 -6.85 -14.38
N LYS A 45 -5.57 -7.65 -14.13
CA LYS A 45 -5.89 -8.14 -12.78
C LYS A 45 -4.80 -9.09 -12.30
N ARG A 46 -4.33 -10.00 -13.16
CA ARG A 46 -3.20 -10.89 -12.85
C ARG A 46 -1.91 -10.11 -12.62
N ILE A 47 -1.63 -9.09 -13.45
CA ILE A 47 -0.44 -8.24 -13.26
C ILE A 47 -0.50 -7.52 -11.91
N PHE A 48 -1.64 -6.91 -11.54
CA PHE A 48 -1.81 -6.28 -10.24
C PHE A 48 -1.60 -7.26 -9.07
N GLY A 49 -2.14 -8.49 -9.17
CA GLY A 49 -1.90 -9.52 -8.17
C GLY A 49 -0.41 -9.88 -8.00
N GLN A 50 0.35 -9.88 -9.10
CA GLN A 50 1.81 -10.09 -9.05
C GLN A 50 2.54 -8.88 -8.45
N MET A 51 2.11 -7.65 -8.78
CA MET A 51 2.66 -6.42 -8.24
C MET A 51 2.42 -6.30 -6.73
N ALA A 52 1.35 -6.87 -6.17
CA ALA A 52 1.16 -6.88 -4.73
C ALA A 52 2.34 -7.52 -3.97
N ARG A 53 2.97 -8.55 -4.56
CA ARG A 53 4.14 -9.23 -3.98
C ARG A 53 5.47 -8.65 -4.44
N ARG A 54 5.59 -8.32 -5.73
CA ARG A 54 6.85 -7.87 -6.39
C ARG A 54 7.03 -6.36 -6.40
N GLY A 55 6.01 -5.62 -5.97
CA GLY A 55 5.88 -4.19 -6.16
C GLY A 55 6.04 -3.78 -7.62
N HIS A 56 6.83 -2.75 -7.91
CA HIS A 56 6.91 -2.15 -9.24
C HIS A 56 8.05 -2.72 -10.10
N ASP A 57 8.13 -4.05 -10.15
CA ASP A 57 9.09 -4.77 -10.98
C ASP A 57 9.03 -4.26 -12.44
N PRO A 58 10.16 -3.89 -13.07
CA PRO A 58 10.16 -3.31 -14.41
C PRO A 58 9.45 -4.15 -15.49
N GLN A 59 9.48 -5.49 -15.38
CA GLN A 59 8.76 -6.36 -16.33
C GLN A 59 7.24 -6.27 -16.14
N LEU A 60 6.78 -6.18 -14.89
CA LEU A 60 5.36 -6.01 -14.58
C LEU A 60 4.88 -4.61 -14.98
N VAL A 61 5.66 -3.57 -14.68
CA VAL A 61 5.36 -2.18 -15.07
C VAL A 61 5.30 -2.07 -16.59
N GLY A 62 6.28 -2.62 -17.32
CA GLY A 62 6.30 -2.63 -18.78
C GLY A 62 5.08 -3.35 -19.38
N ALA A 63 4.72 -4.52 -18.84
CA ALA A 63 3.55 -5.27 -19.28
C ALA A 63 2.23 -4.51 -18.99
N LEU A 64 2.09 -3.94 -17.79
CA LEU A 64 0.93 -3.14 -17.42
C LEU A 64 0.80 -1.90 -18.33
N ARG A 65 1.90 -1.18 -18.53
CA ARG A 65 1.96 0.00 -19.39
C ARG A 65 1.50 -0.31 -20.82
N ALA A 66 1.94 -1.43 -21.38
CA ALA A 66 1.52 -1.88 -22.71
C ALA A 66 0.01 -2.19 -22.76
N LYS A 67 -0.56 -2.79 -21.70
CA LYS A 67 -2.01 -3.03 -21.60
C LYS A 67 -2.83 -1.74 -21.47
N LEU A 68 -2.22 -0.68 -20.96
CA LEU A 68 -2.81 0.65 -20.81
C LEU A 68 -2.49 1.57 -22.00
N GLU A 69 -2.02 1.05 -23.14
CA GLU A 69 -1.62 1.88 -24.29
C GLU A 69 -2.73 2.85 -24.74
N LYS A 70 -3.97 2.36 -24.80
CA LYS A 70 -5.17 3.14 -25.18
C LYS A 70 -5.82 3.87 -24.00
N ARG A 71 -5.20 3.84 -22.83
CA ARG A 71 -5.72 4.38 -21.56
C ARG A 71 -4.73 5.39 -20.96
N PRO A 72 -4.54 6.55 -21.63
CA PRO A 72 -3.47 7.47 -21.28
C PRO A 72 -3.60 8.01 -19.85
N PHE A 73 -4.82 8.23 -19.37
CA PHE A 73 -5.05 8.67 -17.99
C PHE A 73 -4.64 7.61 -16.97
N GLU A 74 -5.15 6.38 -17.09
CA GLU A 74 -4.75 5.26 -16.22
C GLU A 74 -3.23 5.02 -16.26
N ARG A 75 -2.62 5.11 -17.44
CA ARG A 75 -1.17 4.98 -17.62
C ARG A 75 -0.40 6.07 -16.86
N ALA A 76 -0.89 7.31 -16.88
CA ALA A 76 -0.29 8.42 -16.17
C ALA A 76 -0.40 8.27 -14.64
N LEU A 77 -1.56 7.83 -14.14
CA LEU A 77 -1.77 7.55 -12.71
C LEU A 77 -0.81 6.46 -12.20
N VAL A 78 -0.68 5.37 -12.96
CA VAL A 78 0.29 4.31 -12.66
C VAL A 78 1.73 4.84 -12.68
N ALA A 79 2.08 5.64 -13.68
CA ALA A 79 3.42 6.18 -13.81
C ALA A 79 3.82 7.06 -12.62
N VAL A 80 2.91 7.87 -12.07
CA VAL A 80 3.16 8.64 -10.84
C VAL A 80 3.54 7.74 -9.67
N ASP A 81 2.71 6.72 -9.40
CA ASP A 81 2.94 5.80 -8.28
C ASP A 81 4.28 5.05 -8.44
N VAL A 82 4.58 4.60 -9.65
CA VAL A 82 5.80 3.87 -9.98
C VAL A 82 7.05 4.75 -9.87
N LEU A 83 6.99 6.00 -10.31
CA LEU A 83 8.10 6.94 -10.22
C LEU A 83 8.38 7.34 -8.77
N ALA A 84 7.34 7.49 -7.95
CA ALA A 84 7.47 7.95 -6.57
C ALA A 84 7.94 6.85 -5.60
N GLN A 85 7.60 5.59 -5.87
CA GLN A 85 7.76 4.49 -4.91
C GLN A 85 8.81 3.46 -5.32
N SER A 86 9.64 3.73 -6.33
CA SER A 86 10.61 2.73 -6.84
C SER A 86 11.94 3.33 -7.20
N ILE A 87 12.96 2.49 -7.11
CA ILE A 87 14.31 2.82 -7.51
C ILE A 87 14.51 2.42 -8.96
N TRP A 88 14.88 3.39 -9.79
CA TRP A 88 15.08 3.21 -11.22
C TRP A 88 16.53 3.44 -11.60
N SER A 89 17.08 2.57 -12.45
CA SER A 89 18.33 2.86 -13.14
C SER A 89 18.13 4.07 -14.05
N PRO A 90 19.02 5.08 -14.05
CA PRO A 90 18.99 6.16 -15.03
C PRO A 90 19.09 5.67 -16.49
N ARG A 91 19.61 4.45 -16.69
CA ARG A 91 19.76 3.82 -18.01
C ARG A 91 18.54 2.99 -18.42
N ASP A 92 17.56 2.80 -17.55
CA ASP A 92 16.37 2.02 -17.88
C ASP A 92 15.52 2.77 -18.92
N PRO A 93 15.24 2.18 -20.11
CA PRO A 93 14.45 2.84 -21.14
C PRO A 93 13.01 3.13 -20.71
N LEU A 94 12.47 2.36 -19.75
CA LEU A 94 11.12 2.56 -19.23
C LEU A 94 11.01 3.85 -18.41
N LEU A 95 12.10 4.32 -17.79
CA LEU A 95 12.10 5.53 -16.96
C LEU A 95 11.68 6.77 -17.76
N ALA A 96 12.21 6.94 -18.98
CA ALA A 96 11.84 8.06 -19.85
C ALA A 96 10.36 7.99 -20.26
N GLN A 97 9.87 6.78 -20.54
CA GLN A 97 8.47 6.55 -20.92
C GLN A 97 7.52 6.85 -19.76
N LEU A 98 7.85 6.41 -18.54
CA LEU A 98 7.06 6.69 -17.33
C LEU A 98 6.99 8.19 -17.04
N ARG A 99 8.12 8.91 -17.18
CA ARG A 99 8.12 10.37 -17.04
C ARG A 99 7.18 11.03 -18.04
N ALA A 100 7.28 10.64 -19.32
CA ALA A 100 6.40 11.15 -20.37
C ALA A 100 4.92 10.82 -20.10
N ASP A 101 4.61 9.62 -19.62
CA ASP A 101 3.24 9.25 -19.25
C ASP A 101 2.72 10.11 -18.10
N ALA A 102 3.51 10.32 -17.04
CA ALA A 102 3.14 11.14 -15.89
C ALA A 102 2.90 12.62 -16.26
N GLU A 103 3.58 13.16 -17.28
CA GLU A 103 3.32 14.52 -17.78
C GLU A 103 1.89 14.71 -18.31
N THR A 104 1.19 13.62 -18.67
CA THR A 104 -0.22 13.68 -19.12
C THR A 104 -1.14 14.32 -18.07
N LEU A 105 -0.80 14.21 -16.79
CA LEU A 105 -1.58 14.82 -15.70
C LEU A 105 -1.39 16.34 -15.62
N GLY A 106 -0.34 16.91 -16.21
CA GLY A 106 -0.09 18.35 -16.20
C GLY A 106 -0.12 18.95 -14.79
N ASP A 107 -1.02 19.90 -14.58
CA ASP A 107 -1.20 20.66 -13.32
C ASP A 107 -1.77 19.82 -12.16
N VAL A 108 -2.43 18.69 -12.43
CA VAL A 108 -2.97 17.83 -11.36
C VAL A 108 -1.97 16.79 -10.88
N ARG A 109 -0.79 16.74 -11.50
CA ARG A 109 0.26 15.79 -11.14
C ARG A 109 0.75 16.08 -9.72
N PRO A 110 0.84 15.06 -8.85
CA PRO A 110 1.48 15.22 -7.54
C PRO A 110 2.95 15.67 -7.67
N PRO A 111 3.50 16.36 -6.67
CA PRO A 111 4.93 16.68 -6.62
C PRO A 111 5.81 15.44 -6.81
N ALA A 112 7.07 15.67 -7.22
CA ALA A 112 8.03 14.57 -7.35
C ALA A 112 8.18 13.80 -6.02
N ASN A 113 8.19 12.46 -6.11
CA ASN A 113 8.22 11.53 -4.97
C ASN A 113 6.97 11.53 -4.08
N ASP A 114 5.88 12.16 -4.51
CA ASP A 114 4.58 12.10 -3.85
C ASP A 114 3.60 11.24 -4.65
N VAL A 115 2.55 10.74 -3.99
CA VAL A 115 1.53 9.84 -4.53
C VAL A 115 0.13 10.31 -4.16
N GLY A 116 -0.87 9.93 -4.94
CA GLY A 116 -2.25 10.35 -4.76
C GLY A 116 -2.49 11.77 -5.27
N ILE A 117 -3.58 11.95 -6.02
CA ILE A 117 -4.06 13.28 -6.41
C ILE A 117 -4.85 13.87 -5.24
N ASP A 118 -4.79 15.19 -5.04
CA ASP A 118 -5.68 15.86 -4.10
C ASP A 118 -7.11 15.88 -4.65
N LEU A 119 -7.91 14.92 -4.19
CA LEU A 119 -9.29 14.74 -4.62
C LEU A 119 -10.23 15.81 -4.05
N ASN A 120 -9.81 16.60 -3.06
CA ASN A 120 -10.58 17.76 -2.61
C ASN A 120 -10.56 18.86 -3.67
N ALA A 121 -9.39 19.12 -4.27
CA ALA A 121 -9.22 20.10 -5.34
C ALA A 121 -9.66 19.56 -6.70
N HIS A 122 -9.46 18.26 -6.95
CA HIS A 122 -9.71 17.63 -8.24
C HIS A 122 -10.55 16.36 -8.08
N PRO A 123 -11.89 16.47 -7.97
CA PRO A 123 -12.76 15.30 -7.85
C PRO A 123 -12.59 14.32 -9.01
N ALA A 124 -12.71 13.01 -8.73
CA ALA A 124 -12.48 11.98 -9.75
C ALA A 124 -13.36 12.19 -10.99
N VAL A 125 -14.65 12.53 -10.83
CA VAL A 125 -15.55 12.80 -11.96
C VAL A 125 -14.98 13.88 -12.90
N ALA A 126 -14.46 14.98 -12.36
CA ALA A 126 -13.87 16.06 -13.16
C ALA A 126 -12.58 15.62 -13.87
N LEU A 127 -11.75 14.80 -13.21
CA LEU A 127 -10.55 14.24 -13.82
C LEU A 127 -10.88 13.26 -14.95
N LEU A 128 -11.90 12.44 -14.76
CA LEU A 128 -12.38 11.48 -15.75
C LEU A 128 -12.92 12.18 -17.00
N GLU A 129 -13.72 13.24 -16.82
CA GLU A 129 -14.22 14.06 -17.92
C GLU A 129 -13.07 14.73 -18.70
N ARG A 130 -12.05 15.21 -17.99
CA ARG A 130 -10.90 15.91 -18.58
C ARG A 130 -9.95 14.99 -19.34
N PHE A 131 -9.61 13.83 -18.77
CA PHE A 131 -8.49 13.01 -19.25
C PHE A 131 -8.88 11.64 -19.78
N ALA A 132 -10.00 11.07 -19.31
CA ALA A 132 -10.36 9.68 -19.61
C ALA A 132 -11.43 9.57 -20.70
N ARG A 133 -12.35 10.55 -20.79
CA ARG A 133 -13.40 10.55 -21.82
C ARG A 133 -12.83 10.97 -23.17
N THR A 134 -12.78 10.05 -24.12
CA THR A 134 -12.33 10.34 -25.49
C THR A 134 -13.51 10.31 -26.49
N PRO A 135 -13.38 10.97 -27.65
CA PRO A 135 -14.42 10.92 -28.70
C PRO A 135 -14.70 9.52 -29.23
N GLU A 136 -13.74 8.59 -29.15
CA GLU A 136 -13.92 7.19 -29.51
C GLU A 136 -14.87 6.48 -28.53
N ILE A 137 -14.66 6.66 -27.22
CA ILE A 137 -15.54 6.10 -26.18
C ILE A 137 -16.94 6.72 -26.27
N GLY A 138 -17.03 8.04 -26.49
CA GLY A 138 -18.32 8.73 -26.64
C GLY A 138 -19.16 8.26 -27.83
N ARG A 139 -18.53 7.65 -28.85
CA ARG A 139 -19.22 7.06 -30.02
C ARG A 139 -19.46 5.55 -29.89
N ALA A 140 -18.89 4.91 -28.87
CA ALA A 140 -19.00 3.47 -28.70
C ALA A 140 -20.44 3.04 -28.39
N GLY A 141 -20.83 1.90 -28.97
CA GLY A 141 -22.12 1.27 -28.72
C GLY A 141 -22.19 0.59 -27.36
N GLU A 142 -23.39 0.21 -26.92
CA GLU A 142 -23.62 -0.43 -25.62
C GLU A 142 -22.77 -1.69 -25.40
N ILE A 143 -22.69 -2.57 -26.41
CA ILE A 143 -21.91 -3.82 -26.34
C ILE A 143 -20.41 -3.52 -26.16
N GLU A 144 -19.88 -2.51 -26.85
CA GLU A 144 -18.48 -2.12 -26.75
C GLU A 144 -18.17 -1.53 -25.37
N LEU A 145 -19.05 -0.66 -24.86
CA LEU A 145 -18.92 -0.10 -23.52
C LEU A 145 -18.98 -1.19 -22.45
N LEU A 146 -19.86 -2.19 -22.59
CA LEU A 146 -19.91 -3.34 -21.68
C LEU A 146 -18.60 -4.14 -21.68
N ALA A 147 -18.02 -4.39 -22.87
CA ALA A 147 -16.74 -5.09 -22.99
C ALA A 147 -15.61 -4.32 -22.29
N TYR A 148 -15.51 -3.01 -22.51
CA TYR A 148 -14.49 -2.18 -21.85
C TYR A 148 -14.74 -1.99 -20.35
N ALA A 149 -16.00 -1.95 -19.91
CA ALA A 149 -16.36 -1.89 -18.49
C ALA A 149 -15.88 -3.15 -17.75
N TYR A 150 -15.94 -4.33 -18.38
CA TYR A 150 -15.39 -5.55 -17.81
C TYR A 150 -13.88 -5.47 -17.57
N GLU A 151 -13.17 -4.75 -18.44
CA GLU A 151 -11.75 -4.45 -18.30
C GLU A 151 -11.44 -3.25 -17.38
N GLN A 152 -12.45 -2.71 -16.70
CA GLN A 152 -12.33 -1.61 -15.74
C GLN A 152 -11.64 -0.40 -16.37
N HIS A 153 -12.24 0.16 -17.42
CA HIS A 153 -11.72 1.34 -18.10
C HIS A 153 -12.40 2.61 -17.55
N LEU A 154 -11.60 3.53 -17.02
CA LEU A 154 -12.08 4.77 -16.40
C LEU A 154 -12.87 5.67 -17.37
N GLY A 155 -12.42 5.79 -18.61
CA GLY A 155 -13.11 6.57 -19.64
C GLY A 155 -14.51 6.04 -19.96
N VAL A 156 -14.67 4.71 -19.93
CA VAL A 156 -15.96 4.05 -20.13
C VAL A 156 -16.89 4.28 -18.94
N PHE A 157 -16.39 4.22 -17.71
CA PHE A 157 -17.20 4.55 -16.54
C PHE A 157 -17.64 6.02 -16.52
N ALA A 158 -16.78 6.93 -16.98
CA ALA A 158 -17.13 8.33 -17.16
C ALA A 158 -18.27 8.51 -18.18
N GLU A 159 -18.18 7.81 -19.32
CA GLU A 159 -19.19 7.86 -20.37
C GLU A 159 -20.53 7.25 -19.94
N LEU A 160 -20.50 6.08 -19.30
CA LEU A 160 -21.71 5.44 -18.76
C LEU A 160 -22.38 6.32 -17.70
N HIS A 161 -21.59 6.97 -16.84
CA HIS A 161 -22.11 7.91 -15.86
C HIS A 161 -22.75 9.13 -16.53
N HIS A 162 -22.10 9.69 -17.54
CA HIS A 162 -22.62 10.82 -18.32
C HIS A 162 -23.96 10.50 -19.01
N ARG A 163 -24.11 9.26 -19.51
CA ARG A 163 -25.36 8.78 -20.14
C ARG A 163 -26.46 8.45 -19.14
N GLY A 164 -26.16 8.41 -17.84
CA GLY A 164 -27.10 7.93 -16.82
C GLY A 164 -27.42 6.44 -16.98
N ASP A 165 -26.44 5.64 -17.41
CA ASP A 165 -26.63 4.22 -17.69
C ASP A 165 -26.85 3.41 -16.41
N ASP A 166 -27.93 2.60 -16.39
CA ASP A 166 -28.34 1.78 -15.25
C ASP A 166 -27.30 0.72 -14.85
N LEU A 167 -26.34 0.38 -15.74
CA LEU A 167 -25.26 -0.57 -15.42
C LEU A 167 -24.48 -0.16 -14.17
N LEU A 168 -24.25 1.15 -13.98
CA LEU A 168 -23.52 1.69 -12.82
C LEU A 168 -24.35 1.72 -11.53
N ALA A 169 -25.67 1.60 -11.63
CA ALA A 169 -26.55 1.46 -10.49
C ALA A 169 -26.57 0.02 -9.94
N ARG A 170 -26.14 -0.98 -10.74
CA ARG A 170 -26.13 -2.39 -10.32
C ARG A 170 -25.04 -2.66 -9.29
N GLN A 171 -25.43 -3.32 -8.19
CA GLN A 171 -24.51 -3.71 -7.11
C GLN A 171 -23.32 -4.52 -7.63
N GLY A 172 -23.54 -5.51 -8.50
CA GLY A 172 -22.44 -6.33 -9.03
C GLY A 172 -21.40 -5.54 -9.85
N THR A 173 -21.82 -4.48 -10.55
CA THR A 173 -20.89 -3.58 -11.26
C THR A 173 -20.05 -2.80 -10.26
N ARG A 174 -20.71 -2.20 -9.27
CA ARG A 174 -20.10 -1.47 -8.16
C ARG A 174 -19.08 -2.34 -7.42
N ASP A 175 -19.47 -3.53 -6.98
CA ASP A 175 -18.59 -4.51 -6.32
C ASP A 175 -17.37 -4.86 -7.18
N SER A 176 -17.56 -5.03 -8.50
CA SER A 176 -16.47 -5.31 -9.44
C SER A 176 -15.47 -4.15 -9.52
N ILE A 177 -15.95 -2.89 -9.57
CA ILE A 177 -15.09 -1.70 -9.58
C ILE A 177 -14.34 -1.58 -8.25
N GLN A 178 -15.03 -1.76 -7.11
CA GLN A 178 -14.41 -1.73 -5.79
C GLN A 178 -13.34 -2.81 -5.64
N ALA A 179 -13.61 -4.04 -6.08
CA ALA A 179 -12.64 -5.13 -6.05
C ALA A 179 -11.41 -4.84 -6.90
N PHE A 180 -11.59 -4.24 -8.09
CA PHE A 180 -10.48 -3.82 -8.94
C PHE A 180 -9.66 -2.70 -8.29
N ALA A 181 -10.32 -1.72 -7.66
CA ALA A 181 -9.66 -0.64 -6.93
C ALA A 181 -8.85 -1.15 -5.73
N ARG A 182 -9.39 -2.10 -4.96
CA ARG A 182 -8.67 -2.78 -3.88
C ARG A 182 -7.45 -3.52 -4.41
N LEU A 183 -7.58 -4.19 -5.56
CA LEU A 183 -6.48 -4.87 -6.21
C LEU A 183 -5.39 -3.89 -6.69
N ALA A 184 -5.76 -2.72 -7.22
CA ALA A 184 -4.81 -1.66 -7.57
C ALA A 184 -4.09 -1.10 -6.33
N SER A 185 -4.81 -0.89 -5.23
CA SER A 185 -4.23 -0.48 -3.94
C SER A 185 -3.22 -1.51 -3.42
N LEU A 186 -3.57 -2.80 -3.50
CA LEU A 186 -2.66 -3.90 -3.20
C LEU A 186 -1.45 -3.94 -4.13
N ALA A 187 -1.61 -3.59 -5.40
CA ALA A 187 -0.52 -3.44 -6.37
C ALA A 187 0.35 -2.20 -6.15
N ARG A 188 0.15 -1.46 -5.05
CA ARG A 188 0.90 -0.24 -4.68
C ARG A 188 0.67 0.92 -5.64
N LEU A 189 -0.54 0.96 -6.22
CA LEU A 189 -1.01 2.02 -7.10
C LEU A 189 -2.10 2.88 -6.42
N PRO A 190 -1.79 3.57 -5.31
CA PRO A 190 -2.77 4.33 -4.55
C PRO A 190 -3.36 5.50 -5.36
N THR A 191 -2.62 6.10 -6.29
CA THR A 191 -3.14 7.17 -7.14
C THR A 191 -4.27 6.64 -8.02
N LEU A 192 -4.06 5.49 -8.68
CA LEU A 192 -5.12 4.85 -9.48
C LEU A 192 -6.30 4.39 -8.63
N ALA A 193 -6.03 3.71 -7.51
CA ALA A 193 -7.07 3.16 -6.64
C ALA A 193 -7.96 4.28 -6.05
N SER A 194 -7.36 5.39 -5.63
CA SER A 194 -8.10 6.53 -5.07
C SER A 194 -9.10 7.14 -6.05
N ILE A 195 -8.77 7.19 -7.35
CA ILE A 195 -9.69 7.66 -8.40
C ILE A 195 -10.91 6.77 -8.52
N TYR A 196 -10.73 5.44 -8.49
CA TYR A 196 -11.86 4.51 -8.51
C TYR A 196 -12.74 4.66 -7.27
N PHE A 197 -12.15 4.67 -6.08
CA PHE A 197 -12.92 4.76 -4.85
C PHE A 197 -13.66 6.09 -4.74
N ASP A 198 -13.03 7.19 -5.14
CA ASP A 198 -13.66 8.50 -5.14
C ASP A 198 -14.78 8.63 -6.18
N PHE A 199 -14.60 8.04 -7.37
CA PHE A 199 -15.65 7.96 -8.38
C PHE A 199 -16.85 7.15 -7.87
N LEU A 200 -16.62 5.98 -7.27
CA LEU A 200 -17.67 5.18 -6.65
C LEU A 200 -18.37 5.95 -5.53
N GLN A 201 -17.59 6.60 -4.65
CA GLN A 201 -18.11 7.30 -3.51
C GLN A 201 -18.91 8.56 -3.89
N ARG A 202 -18.28 9.52 -4.56
CA ARG A 202 -18.88 10.83 -4.86
C ARG A 202 -19.58 10.87 -6.20
N GLY A 203 -19.05 10.18 -7.22
CA GLY A 203 -19.67 10.11 -8.54
C GLY A 203 -20.93 9.25 -8.56
N LEU A 204 -20.89 8.08 -7.91
CA LEU A 204 -22.02 7.13 -7.89
C LEU A 204 -22.79 7.10 -6.57
N SER A 205 -22.43 7.98 -5.62
CA SER A 205 -23.05 8.05 -4.29
C SER A 205 -23.07 6.69 -3.56
N TRP A 206 -21.95 5.95 -3.61
CA TRP A 206 -21.81 4.65 -2.95
C TRP A 206 -20.88 4.76 -1.72
N PRO A 207 -21.41 5.06 -0.53
CA PRO A 207 -20.60 5.44 0.63
C PRO A 207 -19.81 4.29 1.27
N GLU A 208 -20.14 3.02 0.97
CA GLU A 208 -19.49 1.84 1.57
C GLU A 208 -17.99 1.75 1.25
N VAL A 209 -17.56 2.34 0.13
CA VAL A 209 -16.16 2.32 -0.34
C VAL A 209 -15.29 3.37 0.33
N ALA A 210 -15.87 4.26 1.15
CA ALA A 210 -15.17 5.31 1.88
C ALA A 210 -13.99 4.77 2.70
N PHE A 211 -14.18 3.61 3.34
CA PHE A 211 -13.12 2.98 4.11
C PHE A 211 -11.97 2.51 3.25
N ASP A 212 -12.26 1.96 2.08
CA ASP A 212 -11.21 1.50 1.17
C ASP A 212 -10.39 2.68 0.63
N LEU A 213 -11.05 3.81 0.36
CA LEU A 213 -10.37 5.06 0.04
C LEU A 213 -9.44 5.50 1.17
N CYS A 214 -9.95 5.54 2.41
CA CYS A 214 -9.17 5.91 3.57
C CYS A 214 -7.97 4.98 3.78
N GLU A 215 -8.18 3.66 3.76
CA GLU A 215 -7.11 2.66 3.91
C GLU A 215 -6.04 2.83 2.84
N THR A 216 -6.46 3.00 1.58
CA THR A 216 -5.52 3.21 0.47
C THR A 216 -4.64 4.44 0.68
N LEU A 217 -5.22 5.55 1.14
CA LEU A 217 -4.48 6.79 1.38
C LEU A 217 -3.69 6.77 2.69
N PHE A 218 -4.12 6.01 3.71
CA PHE A 218 -3.34 5.74 4.91
C PHE A 218 -2.11 4.89 4.61
N ASP A 219 -2.26 3.81 3.84
CA ASP A 219 -1.15 2.94 3.44
C ASP A 219 -0.16 3.66 2.51
N ALA A 220 -0.63 4.64 1.76
CA ALA A 220 0.21 5.51 0.93
C ALA A 220 0.87 6.67 1.71
N GLY A 221 0.59 6.83 3.01
CA GLY A 221 1.17 7.91 3.83
C GLY A 221 0.64 9.30 3.51
N VAL A 222 -0.51 9.41 2.82
CA VAL A 222 -1.11 10.68 2.38
C VAL A 222 -2.54 10.88 2.90
N PRO A 223 -2.82 10.72 4.22
CA PRO A 223 -4.16 10.90 4.78
C PRO A 223 -4.77 12.28 4.52
N HIS A 224 -3.94 13.30 4.33
CA HIS A 224 -4.39 14.66 4.02
C HIS A 224 -5.08 14.78 2.66
N LYS A 225 -4.94 13.78 1.77
CA LYS A 225 -5.62 13.72 0.45
C LYS A 225 -6.99 13.04 0.51
N ILE A 226 -7.38 12.52 1.69
CA ILE A 226 -8.72 11.96 1.89
C ILE A 226 -9.74 13.09 1.74
N PRO A 227 -10.77 12.94 0.90
CA PRO A 227 -11.83 13.93 0.81
C PRO A 227 -12.50 14.16 2.16
N GLY A 228 -12.74 15.42 2.57
CA GLY A 228 -13.41 15.71 3.84
C GLY A 228 -14.82 15.11 3.95
N SER A 229 -15.48 14.89 2.82
CA SER A 229 -16.77 14.21 2.72
C SER A 229 -16.68 12.68 2.79
N ALA A 230 -15.48 12.09 2.80
CA ALA A 230 -15.31 10.64 2.67
C ALA A 230 -16.05 9.87 3.76
N LEU A 231 -16.14 10.41 4.98
CA LEU A 231 -16.81 9.75 6.10
C LEU A 231 -18.16 10.39 6.47
N GLN A 232 -18.65 11.32 5.65
CA GLN A 232 -19.93 12.00 5.86
C GLN A 232 -21.04 11.22 5.13
N GLY A 233 -22.00 10.65 5.87
CA GLY A 233 -23.22 10.08 5.27
C GLY A 233 -23.30 8.55 5.18
N VAL A 234 -22.58 7.81 6.03
CA VAL A 234 -22.81 6.37 6.16
C VAL A 234 -23.95 6.15 7.16
N ASP A 235 -24.97 5.36 6.78
CA ASP A 235 -26.06 4.85 7.65
C ASP A 235 -25.54 3.85 8.71
N VAL A 236 -24.45 4.19 9.38
CA VAL A 236 -23.92 3.44 10.52
C VAL A 236 -24.58 3.90 11.80
N SER A 237 -24.73 2.97 12.74
CA SER A 237 -25.14 3.33 14.09
C SER A 237 -24.19 4.36 14.71
N LYS A 238 -24.67 5.19 15.65
CA LYS A 238 -23.82 6.17 16.37
C LYS A 238 -22.56 5.56 16.98
N ARG A 239 -22.63 4.27 17.35
CA ARG A 239 -21.50 3.52 17.91
C ARG A 239 -20.46 3.20 16.83
N GLU A 240 -20.90 2.66 15.69
CA GLU A 240 -20.02 2.36 14.57
C GLU A 240 -19.38 3.64 14.02
N GLN A 241 -20.13 4.74 13.92
CA GLN A 241 -19.59 6.05 13.55
C GLN A 241 -18.43 6.49 14.45
N ARG A 242 -18.52 6.23 15.76
CA ARG A 242 -17.44 6.57 16.70
C ARG A 242 -16.22 5.67 16.54
N ASP A 243 -16.42 4.36 16.45
CA ASP A 243 -15.31 3.41 16.25
C ASP A 243 -14.58 3.70 14.93
N VAL A 244 -15.32 4.08 13.90
CA VAL A 244 -14.82 4.56 12.61
C VAL A 244 -14.00 5.83 12.77
N ALA A 245 -14.55 6.84 13.44
CA ALA A 245 -13.87 8.11 13.65
C ALA A 245 -12.59 7.94 14.48
N GLU A 246 -12.65 7.13 15.54
CA GLU A 246 -11.50 6.75 16.37
C GLU A 246 -10.43 6.07 15.52
N TYR A 247 -10.81 5.03 14.76
CA TYR A 247 -9.90 4.31 13.90
C TYR A 247 -9.22 5.22 12.86
N CYS A 248 -10.01 6.00 12.11
CA CYS A 248 -9.50 6.90 11.08
C CYS A 248 -8.58 7.98 11.66
N ALA A 249 -8.92 8.57 12.81
CA ALA A 249 -8.06 9.55 13.48
C ALA A 249 -6.72 8.94 13.89
N LEU A 250 -6.75 7.78 14.56
CA LEU A 250 -5.53 7.08 14.98
C LEU A 250 -4.66 6.68 13.78
N ARG A 251 -5.28 6.13 12.72
CA ARG A 251 -4.57 5.72 11.50
C ARG A 251 -3.96 6.88 10.74
N ALA A 252 -4.63 8.02 10.67
CA ALA A 252 -4.08 9.22 10.03
C ALA A 252 -2.79 9.67 10.73
N HIS A 253 -2.79 9.76 12.06
CA HIS A 253 -1.58 10.09 12.81
C HIS A 253 -0.47 9.05 12.64
N ILE A 254 -0.80 7.75 12.68
CA ILE A 254 0.18 6.68 12.44
C ILE A 254 0.78 6.78 11.03
N ALA A 255 -0.05 7.00 10.01
CA ALA A 255 0.39 7.11 8.61
C ALA A 255 1.32 8.31 8.38
N LEU A 256 1.16 9.39 9.15
CA LEU A 256 2.05 10.56 9.12
C LEU A 256 3.32 10.38 9.98
N GLY A 257 3.48 9.23 10.63
CA GLY A 257 4.58 8.97 11.57
C GLY A 257 4.43 9.64 12.95
N ASP A 258 3.31 10.34 13.19
CA ASP A 258 2.99 11.00 14.47
C ASP A 258 2.34 10.02 15.47
N THR A 259 3.08 8.97 15.79
CA THR A 259 2.61 7.93 16.72
C THR A 259 2.38 8.44 18.15
N GLY A 260 2.97 9.59 18.51
CA GLY A 260 2.81 10.22 19.82
C GLY A 260 1.41 10.80 20.02
N SER A 261 0.94 11.60 19.06
CA SER A 261 -0.45 12.10 19.07
C SER A 261 -1.46 10.97 18.94
N ALA A 262 -1.17 9.96 18.10
CA ALA A 262 -2.00 8.76 18.01
C ALA A 262 -2.16 8.08 19.39
N ASN A 263 -1.06 7.91 20.12
CA ASN A 263 -1.09 7.33 21.45
C ASN A 263 -1.88 8.16 22.46
N ALA A 264 -1.71 9.49 22.46
CA ALA A 264 -2.46 10.37 23.34
C ALA A 264 -3.99 10.28 23.09
N LEU A 265 -4.40 10.29 21.82
CA LEU A 265 -5.80 10.10 21.42
C LEU A 265 -6.34 8.71 21.81
N PHE A 266 -5.50 7.69 21.69
CA PHE A 266 -5.86 6.32 22.08
C PHE A 266 -6.10 6.21 23.59
N LEU A 267 -5.20 6.76 24.42
CA LEU A 267 -5.38 6.78 25.89
C LEU A 267 -6.63 7.55 26.30
N GLN A 268 -6.87 8.71 25.68
CA GLN A 268 -8.10 9.48 25.89
C GLN A 268 -9.35 8.66 25.52
N SER A 269 -9.30 7.94 24.39
CA SER A 269 -10.41 7.08 23.95
C SER A 269 -10.63 5.91 24.92
N MET A 270 -9.57 5.28 25.41
CA MET A 270 -9.62 4.21 26.40
C MET A 270 -10.29 4.66 27.71
N GLU A 271 -9.96 5.83 28.24
CA GLU A 271 -10.59 6.36 29.47
C GLU A 271 -12.08 6.64 29.28
N GLN A 272 -12.48 7.05 28.07
CA GLN A 272 -13.86 7.38 27.77
C GLN A 272 -14.70 6.17 27.41
N ARG A 273 -14.11 5.08 26.90
CA ARG A 273 -14.82 3.88 26.42
C ARG A 273 -15.68 3.18 27.48
N PRO A 274 -15.27 3.01 28.75
CA PRO A 274 -16.08 2.39 29.80
C PRO A 274 -17.46 3.03 30.00
N ARG A 275 -17.66 4.30 29.59
CA ARG A 275 -18.95 4.99 29.67
C ARG A 275 -19.93 4.58 28.57
N TRP A 276 -19.49 3.78 27.60
CA TRP A 276 -20.19 3.45 26.35
C TRP A 276 -20.15 1.94 26.21
N SER A 277 -21.14 1.24 26.78
CA SER A 277 -21.16 -0.22 26.88
C SER A 277 -21.05 -0.90 25.49
N GLY A 278 -19.96 -1.62 25.24
CA GLY A 278 -19.80 -2.46 24.05
C GLY A 278 -18.35 -2.83 23.72
N MET A 279 -18.15 -3.96 23.04
CA MET A 279 -16.84 -4.32 22.47
C MET A 279 -16.43 -3.35 21.35
N SER A 280 -15.14 -3.02 21.24
CA SER A 280 -14.58 -2.31 20.09
C SER A 280 -14.78 -3.09 18.80
N SER A 281 -14.86 -2.39 17.67
CA SER A 281 -14.75 -2.99 16.35
C SER A 281 -13.38 -3.65 16.14
N PRO A 282 -13.27 -4.65 15.25
CA PRO A 282 -11.98 -5.26 14.89
C PRO A 282 -10.94 -4.23 14.43
N LYS A 283 -11.39 -3.14 13.77
CA LYS A 283 -10.53 -2.05 13.30
C LYS A 283 -9.85 -1.32 14.45
N VAL A 284 -10.64 -0.96 15.46
CA VAL A 284 -10.11 -0.34 16.67
C VAL A 284 -9.21 -1.30 17.44
N ASP A 285 -9.56 -2.59 17.52
CA ASP A 285 -8.73 -3.59 18.17
C ASP A 285 -7.34 -3.72 17.52
N VAL A 286 -7.26 -3.71 16.19
CA VAL A 286 -5.99 -3.77 15.45
C VAL A 286 -5.12 -2.54 15.72
N VAL A 287 -5.66 -1.32 15.62
CA VAL A 287 -4.87 -0.10 15.90
C VAL A 287 -4.49 0.00 17.38
N SER A 288 -5.35 -0.44 18.29
CA SER A 288 -5.06 -0.51 19.73
C SER A 288 -3.92 -1.49 20.01
N ALA A 289 -3.91 -2.65 19.35
CA ALA A 289 -2.83 -3.61 19.48
C ALA A 289 -1.50 -3.06 18.94
N HIS A 290 -1.54 -2.28 17.85
CA HIS A 290 -0.34 -1.61 17.32
C HIS A 290 0.21 -0.57 18.30
N LEU A 291 -0.63 0.35 18.79
CA LEU A 291 -0.22 1.41 19.73
C LEU A 291 0.20 0.84 21.09
N GLY A 292 -0.55 -0.13 21.61
CA GLY A 292 -0.21 -0.81 22.87
C GLY A 292 1.12 -1.56 22.77
N LEU A 293 1.49 -2.06 21.59
CA LEU A 293 2.82 -2.62 21.39
C LEU A 293 3.93 -1.57 21.38
N LEU A 294 3.71 -0.45 20.68
CA LEU A 294 4.69 0.63 20.54
C LEU A 294 4.97 1.33 21.88
N TYR A 295 3.96 1.49 22.72
CA TYR A 295 4.02 2.25 23.99
C TYR A 295 3.87 1.38 25.25
N ASP A 296 3.82 0.05 25.10
CA ASP A 296 3.72 -0.93 26.18
C ASP A 296 2.44 -0.85 27.03
N HIS A 297 1.30 -0.52 26.38
CA HIS A 297 -0.01 -0.50 27.04
C HIS A 297 -0.66 -1.89 27.02
N GLY A 298 -0.82 -2.50 28.20
CA GLY A 298 -1.71 -3.64 28.43
C GLY A 298 -1.43 -4.91 27.59
N GLU A 299 -2.39 -5.85 27.62
CA GLU A 299 -2.34 -7.04 26.77
C GLU A 299 -2.78 -6.72 25.34
N SER A 300 -1.80 -6.66 24.43
CA SER A 300 -2.04 -6.73 22.99
C SER A 300 -2.59 -8.11 22.64
N ALA A 301 -3.92 -8.25 22.55
CA ALA A 301 -4.58 -9.54 22.32
C ALA A 301 -4.39 -10.00 20.86
N LEU A 302 -3.29 -10.71 20.60
CA LEU A 302 -2.98 -11.32 19.30
C LEU A 302 -4.19 -12.04 18.68
N ALA A 303 -4.98 -12.74 19.50
CA ALA A 303 -6.18 -13.45 19.06
C ALA A 303 -7.23 -12.55 18.38
N ARG A 304 -7.39 -11.29 18.82
CA ARG A 304 -8.35 -10.36 18.18
C ARG A 304 -7.85 -9.86 16.84
N VAL A 305 -6.54 -9.59 16.74
CA VAL A 305 -5.89 -9.22 15.47
C VAL A 305 -5.96 -10.39 14.48
N GLU A 306 -5.76 -11.61 14.96
CA GLU A 306 -5.90 -12.82 14.13
C GLU A 306 -7.33 -13.00 13.60
N ALA A 307 -8.35 -12.81 14.45
CA ALA A 307 -9.74 -12.86 14.04
C ALA A 307 -10.06 -11.81 12.95
N ALA A 308 -9.55 -10.58 13.10
CA ALA A 308 -9.70 -9.54 12.08
C ALA A 308 -9.08 -9.94 10.73
N CYS A 309 -7.87 -10.50 10.74
CA CYS A 309 -7.21 -11.00 9.53
C CYS A 309 -7.92 -12.21 8.89
N THR A 310 -8.69 -12.99 9.65
CA THR A 310 -9.50 -14.07 9.09
C THR A 310 -10.73 -13.53 8.35
N VAL A 311 -11.34 -12.45 8.85
CA VAL A 311 -12.49 -11.80 8.22
C VAL A 311 -12.07 -11.03 6.97
N GLU A 312 -10.94 -10.32 7.02
CA GLU A 312 -10.43 -9.53 5.89
C GLU A 312 -8.98 -9.92 5.53
N PRO A 313 -8.76 -11.01 4.78
CA PRO A 313 -7.42 -11.54 4.49
C PRO A 313 -6.52 -10.59 3.68
N LEU A 314 -7.13 -9.66 2.93
CA LEU A 314 -6.45 -8.68 2.09
C LEU A 314 -6.18 -7.36 2.81
N TRP A 315 -6.49 -7.26 4.11
CA TRP A 315 -6.24 -6.05 4.89
C TRP A 315 -4.77 -5.97 5.30
N ARG A 316 -3.97 -5.28 4.48
CA ARG A 316 -2.51 -5.16 4.63
C ARG A 316 -2.10 -4.67 6.01
N TYR A 317 -2.73 -3.61 6.53
CA TYR A 317 -2.42 -3.05 7.83
C TYR A 317 -2.66 -4.05 8.98
N ALA A 318 -3.78 -4.79 8.98
CA ALA A 318 -4.01 -5.81 10.00
C ALA A 318 -3.02 -6.97 9.91
N ALA A 319 -2.67 -7.42 8.69
CA ALA A 319 -1.66 -8.45 8.50
C ALA A 319 -0.27 -8.02 9.00
N MET A 320 0.09 -6.75 8.78
CA MET A 320 1.30 -6.12 9.33
C MET A 320 1.27 -6.15 10.87
N VAL A 321 0.22 -5.60 11.48
CA VAL A 321 0.08 -5.56 12.95
C VAL A 321 0.09 -6.97 13.55
N ARG A 322 -0.53 -7.96 12.89
CA ARG A 322 -0.49 -9.36 13.31
C ARG A 322 0.93 -9.90 13.40
N ALA A 323 1.75 -9.66 12.37
CA ALA A 323 3.15 -10.08 12.37
C ALA A 323 3.94 -9.39 13.49
N ILE A 324 3.77 -8.07 13.64
CA ILE A 324 4.43 -7.24 14.64
C ILE A 324 4.06 -7.66 16.09
N VAL A 325 2.77 -7.89 16.38
CA VAL A 325 2.30 -8.31 17.72
C VAL A 325 2.79 -9.74 18.03
N ALA A 326 2.77 -10.64 17.04
CA ALA A 326 3.29 -11.99 17.21
C ALA A 326 4.79 -11.99 17.55
N SER A 327 5.59 -11.07 16.99
CA SER A 327 7.01 -10.92 17.34
C SER A 327 7.27 -10.74 18.83
N LYS A 328 6.40 -10.01 19.55
CA LYS A 328 6.55 -9.81 21.00
C LYS A 328 5.86 -10.91 21.84
N ARG A 329 4.67 -11.36 21.41
CA ARG A 329 3.79 -12.22 22.25
C ARG A 329 3.90 -13.71 21.94
N ALA A 330 4.27 -14.08 20.73
CA ALA A 330 4.45 -15.46 20.31
C ALA A 330 5.67 -15.60 19.37
N PRO A 331 6.90 -15.39 19.87
CA PRO A 331 8.10 -15.32 19.02
C PRO A 331 8.31 -16.52 18.10
N ASN A 332 7.88 -17.71 18.54
CA ASN A 332 7.96 -18.94 17.73
C ASN A 332 7.10 -18.90 16.45
N ARG A 333 6.05 -18.06 16.43
CA ARG A 333 5.15 -17.86 15.28
C ARG A 333 5.50 -16.61 14.46
N ALA A 334 6.37 -15.74 14.97
CA ALA A 334 6.72 -14.46 14.35
C ALA A 334 7.31 -14.65 12.95
N ARG A 335 8.20 -15.64 12.78
CA ARG A 335 8.82 -15.97 11.49
C ARG A 335 7.77 -16.34 10.44
N GLU A 336 6.84 -17.21 10.80
CA GLU A 336 5.78 -17.69 9.90
C GLU A 336 4.85 -16.55 9.49
N LEU A 337 4.35 -15.77 10.45
CA LEU A 337 3.39 -14.70 10.20
C LEU A 337 4.02 -13.53 9.42
N TRP A 338 5.27 -13.19 9.71
CA TRP A 338 6.00 -12.18 8.94
C TRP A 338 6.30 -12.68 7.53
N HIS A 339 6.71 -13.95 7.35
CA HIS A 339 6.89 -14.52 6.01
C HIS A 339 5.56 -14.55 5.22
N ALA A 340 4.43 -14.84 5.87
CA ALA A 340 3.11 -14.79 5.26
C ALA A 340 2.74 -13.36 4.82
N HIS A 341 3.04 -12.35 5.64
CA HIS A 341 2.86 -10.94 5.26
C HIS A 341 3.72 -10.58 4.04
N LEU A 342 5.02 -10.87 4.06
CA LEU A 342 5.92 -10.64 2.93
C LEU A 342 5.44 -11.35 1.66
N ALA A 343 4.99 -12.59 1.81
CA ALA A 343 4.48 -13.41 0.73
C ALA A 343 3.21 -12.86 0.09
N ALA A 344 2.41 -12.07 0.81
CA ALA A 344 1.17 -11.49 0.31
C ALA A 344 1.35 -10.07 -0.22
N PHE A 345 2.13 -9.23 0.47
CA PHE A 345 2.17 -7.78 0.24
C PHE A 345 3.57 -7.23 -0.09
N GLY A 346 4.56 -8.10 -0.19
CA GLY A 346 5.96 -7.71 -0.37
C GLY A 346 6.55 -7.09 0.89
N ASN A 347 7.68 -6.39 0.74
CA ASN A 347 8.38 -5.78 1.86
C ASN A 347 7.81 -4.39 2.20
N ASP A 348 7.63 -4.16 3.49
CA ASP A 348 7.24 -2.90 4.12
C ASP A 348 8.33 -2.54 5.15
N PHE A 349 8.87 -1.32 5.03
CA PHE A 349 9.97 -0.85 5.88
C PHE A 349 9.56 -0.83 7.35
N ASP A 350 8.41 -0.26 7.69
CA ASP A 350 7.96 -0.06 9.07
C ASP A 350 7.62 -1.40 9.73
N CYS A 351 6.96 -2.29 8.98
CA CYS A 351 6.69 -3.65 9.40
C CYS A 351 7.98 -4.37 9.78
N THR A 352 8.93 -4.39 8.85
CA THR A 352 10.12 -5.22 8.98
C THR A 352 11.09 -4.64 10.00
N PHE A 353 11.25 -3.32 10.03
CA PHE A 353 12.03 -2.62 11.06
C PHE A 353 11.50 -2.96 12.46
N THR A 354 10.18 -2.89 12.65
CA THR A 354 9.55 -3.19 13.95
C THR A 354 9.68 -4.67 14.32
N VAL A 355 9.49 -5.58 13.37
CA VAL A 355 9.68 -7.02 13.58
C VAL A 355 11.11 -7.32 14.01
N ILE A 356 12.13 -6.83 13.30
CA ILE A 356 13.54 -7.04 13.67
C ILE A 356 13.82 -6.57 15.09
N ARG A 357 13.28 -5.40 15.48
CA ARG A 357 13.48 -4.87 16.83
C ARG A 357 12.93 -5.79 17.91
N LEU A 358 11.79 -6.44 17.66
CA LEU A 358 11.03 -7.15 18.68
C LEU A 358 11.31 -8.65 18.75
N VAL A 359 11.77 -9.27 17.66
CA VAL A 359 12.03 -10.72 17.66
C VAL A 359 13.33 -11.07 18.41
N PRO A 360 13.41 -12.26 19.05
CA PRO A 360 14.64 -12.76 19.66
C PRO A 360 15.80 -12.84 18.65
N GLU A 361 17.04 -12.72 19.13
CA GLU A 361 18.26 -12.77 18.29
C GLU A 361 18.32 -14.00 17.36
N ALA A 362 17.87 -15.15 17.84
CA ALA A 362 17.81 -16.38 17.04
C ALA A 362 16.92 -16.24 15.78
N VAL A 363 15.86 -15.43 15.85
CA VAL A 363 14.91 -15.17 14.77
C VAL A 363 15.36 -14.00 13.88
N LYS A 364 16.08 -13.03 14.44
CA LYS A 364 16.61 -11.87 13.68
C LYS A 364 17.46 -12.31 12.48
N ARG A 365 18.26 -13.37 12.65
CA ARG A 365 19.05 -13.95 11.55
C ARG A 365 18.19 -14.43 10.39
N ASP A 366 17.07 -15.08 10.66
CA ASP A 366 16.16 -15.53 9.61
C ASP A 366 15.47 -14.34 8.92
N VAL A 367 14.99 -13.36 9.70
CA VAL A 367 14.40 -12.13 9.17
C VAL A 367 15.38 -11.39 8.25
N ALA A 368 16.65 -11.29 8.65
CA ALA A 368 17.70 -10.71 7.83
C ALA A 368 17.99 -11.50 6.55
N ARG A 369 18.00 -12.84 6.60
CA ARG A 369 18.13 -13.67 5.39
C ARG A 369 17.03 -13.38 4.38
N PHE A 370 15.79 -13.30 4.87
CA PHE A 370 14.66 -12.95 4.02
C PHE A 370 14.81 -11.53 3.45
N LEU A 371 15.29 -10.56 4.24
CA LEU A 371 15.58 -9.22 3.75
C LEU A 371 16.64 -9.17 2.66
N CYS A 372 17.76 -9.88 2.84
CA CYS A 372 18.81 -9.98 1.83
C CYS A 372 18.28 -10.65 0.56
N ARG A 373 17.44 -11.69 0.67
CA ARG A 373 16.73 -12.29 -0.46
C ARG A 373 15.86 -11.27 -1.18
N GLU A 374 15.03 -10.52 -0.46
CA GLU A 374 14.18 -9.49 -1.05
C GLU A 374 15.01 -8.41 -1.76
N ALA A 375 16.06 -7.87 -1.12
CA ALA A 375 16.93 -6.87 -1.75
C ALA A 375 17.64 -7.42 -3.00
N PHE A 376 17.99 -8.71 -3.01
CA PHE A 376 18.61 -9.36 -4.16
C PHE A 376 17.64 -9.53 -5.32
N HIS A 377 16.43 -10.01 -5.05
CA HIS A 377 15.45 -10.33 -6.09
C HIS A 377 14.52 -9.18 -6.48
N LEU A 378 14.44 -8.13 -5.67
CA LEU A 378 13.62 -6.94 -5.89
C LEU A 378 14.48 -5.68 -5.72
N PRO A 379 15.51 -5.45 -6.56
CA PRO A 379 16.41 -4.32 -6.37
C PRO A 379 15.75 -2.96 -6.59
N HIS A 380 14.62 -2.91 -7.30
CA HIS A 380 13.80 -1.71 -7.50
C HIS A 380 13.00 -1.31 -6.24
N GLU A 381 12.86 -2.20 -5.27
CA GLU A 381 12.06 -1.95 -4.06
C GLU A 381 12.86 -1.16 -3.01
N PRO A 382 12.46 0.06 -2.64
CA PRO A 382 13.26 0.89 -1.75
C PRO A 382 13.27 0.41 -0.30
N ALA A 383 12.21 -0.26 0.17
CA ALA A 383 12.06 -0.66 1.56
C ALA A 383 13.18 -1.60 2.07
N PRO A 384 13.52 -2.72 1.38
CA PRO A 384 14.65 -3.56 1.77
C PRO A 384 15.97 -2.77 1.89
N TRP A 385 16.24 -1.88 0.93
CA TRP A 385 17.49 -1.11 0.91
C TRP A 385 17.59 -0.05 2.00
N LYS A 386 16.52 0.72 2.22
CA LYS A 386 16.44 1.67 3.34
C LYS A 386 16.74 0.98 4.68
N LEU A 387 16.23 -0.23 4.83
CA LEU A 387 16.45 -1.03 6.03
C LEU A 387 17.88 -1.56 6.14
N LEU A 388 18.48 -2.04 5.05
CA LEU A 388 19.89 -2.41 5.04
C LEU A 388 20.77 -1.19 5.38
N GLY A 389 20.50 -0.01 4.82
CA GLY A 389 21.19 1.23 5.17
C GLY A 389 21.05 1.60 6.65
N ALA A 390 19.83 1.48 7.20
CA ALA A 390 19.58 1.73 8.62
C ALA A 390 20.30 0.73 9.55
N LEU A 391 20.39 -0.55 9.16
CA LEU A 391 21.09 -1.58 9.93
C LEU A 391 22.60 -1.40 9.86
N PHE A 392 23.17 -1.26 8.67
CA PHE A 392 24.62 -1.27 8.47
C PHE A 392 25.28 0.11 8.56
N GLY A 393 24.50 1.19 8.63
CA GLY A 393 25.01 2.55 8.84
C GLY A 393 25.71 3.15 7.62
N VAL A 394 25.42 2.68 6.41
CA VAL A 394 26.12 3.10 5.17
C VAL A 394 25.13 3.56 4.10
N ASP A 395 24.83 4.86 4.06
CA ASP A 395 23.94 5.43 3.03
C ASP A 395 24.59 5.39 1.63
N ASP A 396 25.90 5.67 1.52
CA ASP A 396 26.59 5.75 0.21
C ASP A 396 26.88 4.36 -0.41
N ALA A 397 27.36 3.39 0.38
CA ALA A 397 27.64 2.04 -0.16
C ALA A 397 26.35 1.30 -0.54
N VAL A 398 25.23 1.57 0.13
CA VAL A 398 23.92 1.03 -0.26
C VAL A 398 23.48 1.62 -1.60
N ARG A 399 23.67 2.94 -1.82
CA ARG A 399 23.40 3.55 -3.12
C ARG A 399 24.27 2.97 -4.23
N ASP A 400 25.56 2.83 -4.00
CA ASP A 400 26.50 2.30 -5.00
C ASP A 400 26.20 0.83 -5.35
N GLU A 401 25.82 0.00 -4.35
CA GLU A 401 25.40 -1.39 -4.56
C GLU A 401 24.06 -1.49 -5.32
N ILE A 402 23.11 -0.60 -5.00
CA ILE A 402 21.84 -0.48 -5.74
C ILE A 402 22.13 -0.14 -7.20
N GLU A 403 22.96 0.87 -7.47
CA GLU A 403 23.32 1.29 -8.82
C GLU A 403 24.05 0.18 -9.59
N ALA A 404 24.99 -0.52 -8.95
CA ALA A 404 25.70 -1.65 -9.55
C ALA A 404 24.73 -2.77 -9.97
N ARG A 405 23.75 -3.10 -9.12
CA ARG A 405 22.79 -4.18 -9.39
C ARG A 405 21.73 -3.82 -10.41
N LEU A 406 21.20 -2.60 -10.32
CA LEU A 406 20.28 -2.09 -11.34
C LEU A 406 20.99 -2.00 -12.71
N GLY A 407 22.29 -1.68 -12.73
CA GLY A 407 23.12 -1.76 -13.93
C GLY A 407 23.27 -3.18 -14.47
N ALA A 408 23.52 -4.17 -13.61
CA ALA A 408 23.72 -5.57 -13.99
C ALA A 408 22.45 -6.25 -14.56
N GLN A 409 21.24 -5.81 -14.18
CA GLN A 409 19.99 -6.33 -14.74
C GLN A 409 19.64 -5.74 -16.13
N SER A 410 20.25 -4.61 -16.49
CA SER A 410 20.07 -3.94 -17.77
C SER A 410 21.05 -4.38 -18.87
N ALA A 411 22.02 -5.24 -18.53
CA ALA A 411 23.00 -5.84 -19.43
C ALA A 411 22.65 -7.30 -19.70
#